data_AF-A0A7S8E8J5-F1
#
_entry.id   AF-A0A7S8E8J5-F1
#
_cell.length_a   1.000
_cell.length_b   1.000
_cell.length_c   1.000
_cell.angle_alpha   90.00
_cell.angle_beta   90.00
_cell.angle_gamma   90.00
#
_symmetry.space_group_name_H-M   'P 1'
#
loop_
_entity.id
_entity.type
_entity.pdbx_description
1 polymer ?
#
loop_
_entity_poly.entity_id
_entity_poly.type
_entity_poly.pdbx_seq_one_letter_code
_entity_poly.pdbx_strand_id
1 'polypeptide(L)'
;MERLSRIGWMAIGALVLLVGSVIVYSQNQEGISQTQLIGLRLDIETLADRAFGGGTRPEMWTGNADTDTPNILADLWFDNELVADAVFGSGIRPDDWTGAASANPVVVARNVRHDVEISADNLIGEGLRPDSWVGATDPLALCDRNLMNLAYMLQSAYGVEFVTDPAVSNYCGALRQEIQSDYLEGRNTGSPSDAEIDEMNLAVRGDLERLADELLGLNTRPQGWMGNKDINSPTLLTDNLNDLILLSDDILGPSNRPDEFYASISTSDLSAVRNLRHDLEVLADVTLGVGVRPRGWQGVELPLARCNTDLQGLVQLVDFVYGFELPISDAMGSAYCNEVYIAASFSAQNPPAEEDVAQAIDQRYVAESRNAFAYLDLAATQYMGPVPWGTEIRAWYRNYSDSTMMFVSGDDFAVYLDRRWTTLSEETFMSLPSMEGVQPLTFCDATWCNGPAPTPTPTGSGPLLQIITGATPPATIAPDQVVQGGKEQVGWNNVRVNYIEQFPDRGVAQVTLDICSDSTQIDCEPVTRVFDNSTGFEVAPIGVANDHNIYELPYGYSQNLLIEGATLFSTDVWLNDPTLS
;
A
#
# COMPACT_ATOMS: atom_id res chain seq x y z
N MET A 1 -1.45 34.71 40.57
CA MET A 1 -0.56 34.81 39.39
C MET A 1 -0.29 33.46 38.75
N GLU A 2 -0.07 32.37 39.51
CA GLU A 2 0.15 31.02 38.92
C GLU A 2 -1.04 30.42 38.13
N ARG A 3 -2.29 30.74 38.51
CA ARG A 3 -3.48 30.26 37.75
C ARG A 3 -3.69 30.94 36.40
N LEU A 4 -3.18 32.16 36.22
CA LEU A 4 -3.25 32.87 34.94
C LEU A 4 -2.19 32.37 33.95
N SER A 5 -1.05 31.90 34.45
CA SER A 5 0.01 31.27 33.65
C SER A 5 -0.42 29.94 33.04
N ARG A 6 -1.10 29.07 33.80
CA ARG A 6 -1.58 27.77 33.28
C ARG A 6 -2.67 27.88 32.22
N ILE A 7 -3.52 28.91 32.29
CA ILE A 7 -4.54 29.18 31.27
C ILE A 7 -3.89 29.74 30.00
N GLY A 8 -2.83 30.56 30.14
CA GLY A 8 -2.04 31.03 29.00
C GLY A 8 -1.35 29.89 28.23
N TRP A 9 -0.73 28.94 28.94
CA TRP A 9 -0.09 27.78 28.31
C TRP A 9 -1.08 26.82 27.64
N MET A 10 -2.26 26.59 28.24
CA MET A 10 -3.30 25.79 27.59
C MET A 10 -3.93 26.49 26.38
N ALA A 11 -4.06 27.82 26.41
CA ALA A 11 -4.54 28.59 25.27
C ALA A 11 -3.55 28.60 24.11
N ILE A 12 -2.23 28.67 24.38
CA ILE A 12 -1.18 28.56 23.37
C ILE A 12 -1.11 27.13 22.80
N GLY A 13 -1.19 26.10 23.64
CA GLY A 13 -1.26 24.70 23.17
C GLY A 13 -2.48 24.41 22.31
N ALA A 14 -3.65 24.95 22.67
CA ALA A 14 -4.87 24.84 21.86
C ALA A 14 -4.79 25.66 20.56
N LEU A 15 -4.11 26.81 20.56
CA LEU A 15 -3.90 27.61 19.35
C LEU A 15 -2.90 26.94 18.39
N VAL A 16 -1.87 26.25 18.90
CA VAL A 16 -0.94 25.46 18.07
C VAL A 16 -1.65 24.24 17.46
N LEU A 17 -2.53 23.58 18.21
CA LEU A 17 -3.38 22.50 17.68
C LEU A 17 -4.44 22.99 16.68
N LEU A 18 -4.97 24.21 16.84
CA LEU A 18 -5.93 24.83 15.91
C LEU A 18 -5.26 25.42 14.67
N VAL A 19 -3.99 25.83 14.73
CA VAL A 19 -3.23 26.27 13.55
C VAL A 19 -2.71 25.06 12.77
N GLY A 20 -2.36 23.95 13.44
CA GLY A 20 -2.03 22.68 12.79
C GLY A 20 -3.20 22.03 12.03
N SER A 21 -4.44 22.34 12.39
CA SER A 21 -5.66 21.75 11.78
C SER A 21 -6.33 22.63 10.71
N VAL A 22 -5.80 23.82 10.40
CA VAL A 22 -6.41 24.77 9.43
C VAL A 22 -5.52 25.06 8.21
N ILE A 23 -4.36 24.41 8.08
CA ILE A 23 -3.54 24.48 6.86
C ILE A 23 -3.59 23.13 6.13
N VAL A 24 -4.76 22.78 5.62
CA VAL A 24 -4.85 21.92 4.43
C VAL A 24 -5.41 22.82 3.35
N TYR A 25 -4.51 23.58 2.73
CA TYR A 25 -4.81 24.27 1.48
C TYR A 25 -5.37 23.22 0.52
N SER A 26 -6.51 23.49 -0.11
CA SER A 26 -6.98 22.72 -1.26
C SER A 26 -5.82 22.60 -2.23
N GLN A 27 -5.30 21.38 -2.39
CA GLN A 27 -4.21 21.13 -3.31
C GLN A 27 -4.66 21.53 -4.70
N ASN A 28 -4.13 22.64 -5.23
CA ASN A 28 -4.02 22.79 -6.67
C ASN A 28 -2.92 21.80 -7.10
N GLN A 29 -3.23 20.50 -7.11
CA GLN A 29 -2.55 19.58 -8.01
C GLN A 29 -2.96 20.09 -9.40
N GLU A 30 -2.14 20.93 -10.02
CA GLU A 30 -2.27 21.12 -11.46
C GLU A 30 -2.18 19.72 -12.07
N GLY A 31 -3.29 19.28 -12.68
CA GLY A 31 -3.33 18.00 -13.37
C GLY A 31 -2.22 17.94 -14.42
N ILE A 32 -1.81 16.73 -14.77
CA ILE A 32 -0.74 16.52 -15.75
C ILE A 32 -1.13 17.20 -17.07
N SER A 33 -0.25 18.08 -17.56
CA SER A 33 -0.52 18.76 -18.82
C SER A 33 -0.39 17.81 -20.01
N GLN A 34 -1.23 18.00 -21.04
CA GLN A 34 -1.11 17.24 -22.29
C GLN A 34 0.29 17.40 -22.93
N THR A 35 0.87 18.60 -22.83
CA THR A 35 2.24 18.88 -23.32
C THR A 35 3.28 17.98 -22.64
N GLN A 36 3.14 17.74 -21.33
CA GLN A 36 4.03 16.87 -20.57
C GLN A 36 3.92 15.42 -21.04
N LEU A 37 2.70 14.90 -21.23
CA LEU A 37 2.47 13.53 -21.72
C LEU A 37 3.00 13.34 -23.14
N ILE A 38 2.79 14.32 -24.02
CA ILE A 38 3.31 14.29 -25.40
C ILE A 38 4.83 14.34 -25.40
N GLY A 39 5.45 15.21 -24.58
CA GLY A 39 6.90 15.27 -24.44
C GLY A 39 7.48 13.94 -23.94
N LEU A 40 6.82 13.35 -22.94
CA LEU A 40 7.14 12.02 -22.43
C LEU A 40 7.16 10.96 -23.54
N ARG A 41 6.08 10.90 -24.32
CA ARG A 41 5.94 9.98 -25.44
C ARG A 41 7.06 10.15 -26.47
N LEU A 42 7.33 11.38 -26.88
CA LEU A 42 8.33 11.70 -27.92
C LEU A 42 9.74 11.30 -27.49
N ASP A 43 10.08 11.53 -26.22
CA ASP A 43 11.39 11.16 -25.68
C ASP A 43 11.54 9.65 -25.55
N ILE A 44 10.50 8.93 -25.11
CA ILE A 44 10.49 7.46 -25.09
C ILE A 44 10.63 6.89 -26.51
N GLU A 45 9.94 7.46 -27.51
CA GLU A 45 10.10 7.05 -28.91
C GLU A 45 11.52 7.31 -29.43
N THR A 46 12.13 8.43 -29.03
CA THR A 46 13.52 8.77 -29.37
C THR A 46 14.50 7.75 -28.79
N LEU A 47 14.30 7.34 -27.53
CA LEU A 47 15.09 6.28 -26.91
C LEU A 47 14.85 4.93 -27.58
N ALA A 48 13.60 4.60 -27.89
CA ALA A 48 13.24 3.35 -28.55
C ALA A 48 13.88 3.21 -29.93
N ASP A 49 13.87 4.27 -30.74
CA ASP A 49 14.54 4.27 -32.05
C ASP A 49 16.05 4.02 -31.93
N ARG A 50 16.65 4.46 -30.82
CA ARG A 50 18.08 4.28 -30.57
C ARG A 50 18.39 2.90 -29.99
N ALA A 51 17.54 2.38 -29.10
CA ALA A 51 17.69 1.07 -28.47
C ALA A 51 17.38 -0.09 -29.41
N PHE A 52 16.32 0.03 -30.23
CA PHE A 52 15.82 -1.05 -31.10
C PHE A 52 16.12 -0.84 -32.59
N GLY A 53 16.56 0.35 -32.98
CA GLY A 53 16.70 0.77 -34.37
C GLY A 53 15.44 1.45 -34.90
N GLY A 54 15.63 2.52 -35.67
CA GLY A 54 14.55 3.40 -36.13
C GLY A 54 13.37 2.67 -36.78
N GLY A 55 12.18 2.87 -36.23
CA GLY A 55 10.93 2.26 -36.71
C GLY A 55 10.72 0.79 -36.34
N THR A 56 11.60 0.21 -35.52
CA THR A 56 11.45 -1.14 -34.98
C THR A 56 11.00 -1.05 -33.53
N ARG A 57 10.01 -1.84 -33.12
CA ARG A 57 9.52 -1.88 -31.74
C ARG A 57 9.46 -3.32 -31.23
N PRO A 58 9.72 -3.55 -29.94
CA PRO A 58 9.60 -4.87 -29.33
C PRO A 58 8.14 -5.36 -29.35
N GLU A 59 7.95 -6.66 -29.11
CA GLU A 59 6.64 -7.21 -28.83
C GLU A 59 6.02 -6.50 -27.61
N MET A 60 4.70 -6.33 -27.60
CA MET A 60 3.94 -5.60 -26.57
C MET A 60 4.12 -4.08 -26.53
N TRP A 61 4.90 -3.46 -27.42
CA TRP A 61 4.96 -1.99 -27.52
C TRP A 61 3.57 -1.39 -27.71
N THR A 62 3.16 -0.51 -26.80
CA THR A 62 1.82 0.08 -26.84
C THR A 62 1.76 1.17 -27.90
N GLY A 63 2.78 2.03 -27.97
CA GLY A 63 2.84 3.15 -28.91
C GLY A 63 1.68 4.13 -28.75
N ASN A 64 1.06 4.17 -27.57
CA ASN A 64 -0.07 5.06 -27.32
C ASN A 64 0.41 6.52 -27.26
N ALA A 65 -0.15 7.35 -28.13
CA ALA A 65 0.13 8.78 -28.21
C ALA A 65 -1.13 9.65 -27.99
N ASP A 66 -2.27 9.02 -27.66
CA ASP A 66 -3.52 9.73 -27.40
C ASP A 66 -3.63 10.09 -25.92
N THR A 67 -3.40 11.37 -25.61
CA THR A 67 -3.42 11.89 -24.23
C THR A 67 -4.77 11.81 -23.55
N ASP A 68 -5.85 11.58 -24.31
CA ASP A 68 -7.21 11.49 -23.76
C ASP A 68 -7.57 10.05 -23.35
N THR A 69 -6.68 9.09 -23.60
CA THR A 69 -6.91 7.70 -23.20
C THR A 69 -6.64 7.49 -21.70
N PRO A 70 -7.50 6.74 -20.99
CA PRO A 70 -7.37 6.56 -19.55
C PRO A 70 -6.11 5.77 -19.14
N ASN A 71 -5.50 5.04 -20.08
CA ASN A 71 -4.30 4.23 -19.87
C ASN A 71 -3.01 4.89 -20.37
N ILE A 72 -3.02 6.13 -20.84
CA ILE A 72 -1.82 6.78 -21.41
C ILE A 72 -0.59 6.70 -20.48
N LEU A 73 -0.76 6.92 -19.18
CA LEU A 73 0.35 6.85 -18.22
C LEU A 73 0.88 5.42 -18.02
N ALA A 74 -0.02 4.43 -17.95
CA ALA A 74 0.37 3.04 -17.82
C ALA A 74 1.12 2.57 -19.07
N ASP A 75 0.66 2.99 -20.26
CA ASP A 75 1.27 2.70 -21.54
C ASP A 75 2.66 3.37 -21.67
N LEU A 76 2.80 4.64 -21.24
CA LEU A 76 4.09 5.34 -21.21
C LEU A 76 5.08 4.67 -20.25
N TRP A 77 4.64 4.30 -19.05
CA TRP A 77 5.46 3.55 -18.11
C TRP A 77 5.90 2.20 -18.70
N PHE A 78 4.96 1.43 -19.26
CA PHE A 78 5.25 0.11 -19.82
C PHE A 78 6.24 0.18 -20.98
N ASP A 79 6.05 1.12 -21.90
CA ASP A 79 6.99 1.33 -23.02
C ASP A 79 8.36 1.80 -22.51
N ASN A 80 8.41 2.62 -21.44
CA ASN A 80 9.67 3.00 -20.80
C ASN A 80 10.38 1.79 -20.17
N GLU A 81 9.66 0.87 -19.51
CA GLU A 81 10.23 -0.37 -18.98
C GLU A 81 10.79 -1.28 -20.09
N LEU A 82 10.14 -1.33 -21.25
CA LEU A 82 10.67 -2.06 -22.41
C LEU A 82 11.96 -1.43 -22.95
N VAL A 83 12.03 -0.09 -23.00
CA VAL A 83 13.28 0.62 -23.33
C VAL A 83 14.36 0.31 -22.30
N ALA A 84 14.02 0.35 -21.01
CA ALA A 84 14.95 0.05 -19.92
C ALA A 84 15.53 -1.36 -20.02
N ASP A 85 14.72 -2.37 -20.34
CA ASP A 85 15.17 -3.74 -20.57
C ASP A 85 16.20 -3.83 -21.71
N ALA A 86 16.08 -2.98 -22.73
CA ALA A 86 17.04 -2.93 -23.84
C ALA A 86 18.33 -2.20 -23.47
N VAL A 87 18.25 -1.16 -22.64
CA VAL A 87 19.39 -0.33 -22.22
C VAL A 87 20.22 -1.03 -21.14
N PHE A 88 19.57 -1.58 -20.12
CA PHE A 88 20.20 -2.12 -18.92
C PHE A 88 20.23 -3.64 -18.86
N GLY A 89 19.37 -4.30 -19.64
CA GLY A 89 19.13 -5.75 -19.57
C GLY A 89 17.80 -6.07 -18.90
N SER A 90 17.24 -7.23 -19.26
CA SER A 90 15.90 -7.64 -18.81
C SER A 90 15.82 -7.73 -17.29
N GLY A 91 14.91 -6.95 -16.70
CA GLY A 91 14.69 -6.87 -15.25
C GLY A 91 15.83 -6.22 -14.45
N ILE A 92 16.82 -5.63 -15.13
CA ILE A 92 17.91 -4.89 -14.48
C ILE A 92 17.56 -3.41 -14.50
N ARG A 93 17.62 -2.76 -13.34
CA ARG A 93 17.39 -1.33 -13.19
C ARG A 93 18.53 -0.71 -12.38
N PRO A 94 18.94 0.54 -12.70
CA PRO A 94 19.89 1.28 -11.87
C PRO A 94 19.28 1.61 -10.50
N ASP A 95 20.13 1.92 -9.51
CA ASP A 95 19.71 2.12 -8.12
C ASP A 95 18.68 3.27 -7.96
N ASP A 96 18.78 4.31 -8.79
CA ASP A 96 17.86 5.46 -8.78
C ASP A 96 16.58 5.25 -9.61
N TRP A 97 16.39 4.08 -10.24
CA TRP A 97 15.17 3.81 -10.99
C TRP A 97 13.94 3.83 -10.08
N THR A 98 12.98 4.68 -10.41
CA THR A 98 11.83 4.91 -9.53
C THR A 98 10.64 4.01 -9.87
N GLY A 99 10.33 3.85 -11.15
CA GLY A 99 9.16 3.10 -11.64
C GLY A 99 7.81 3.71 -11.23
N ALA A 100 6.73 2.95 -11.48
CA ALA A 100 5.35 3.34 -11.18
C ALA A 100 4.94 3.03 -9.72
N ALA A 101 5.64 3.61 -8.75
CA ALA A 101 5.44 3.33 -7.32
C ALA A 101 4.24 4.05 -6.66
N SER A 102 3.33 4.65 -7.43
CA SER A 102 2.21 5.42 -6.90
C SER A 102 0.93 5.26 -7.72
N ALA A 103 -0.23 5.38 -7.07
CA ALA A 103 -1.51 5.53 -7.76
C ALA A 103 -1.80 6.99 -8.18
N ASN A 104 -1.02 7.96 -7.68
CA ASN A 104 -1.18 9.36 -8.06
C ASN A 104 -0.57 9.56 -9.47
N PRO A 105 -1.39 9.97 -10.46
CA PRO A 105 -0.93 10.06 -11.84
C PRO A 105 0.19 11.11 -12.01
N VAL A 106 0.18 12.20 -11.24
CA VAL A 106 1.23 13.24 -11.29
C VAL A 106 2.58 12.67 -10.83
N VAL A 107 2.56 11.88 -9.75
CA VAL A 107 3.75 11.19 -9.23
C VAL A 107 4.26 10.18 -10.25
N VAL A 108 3.37 9.40 -10.87
CA VAL A 108 3.76 8.44 -11.93
C VAL A 108 4.41 9.17 -13.10
N ALA A 109 3.81 10.24 -13.62
CA ALA A 109 4.37 11.00 -14.74
C ALA A 109 5.75 11.58 -14.41
N ARG A 110 5.93 12.11 -13.20
CA ARG A 110 7.23 12.58 -12.70
C ARG A 110 8.26 11.46 -12.64
N ASN A 111 7.90 10.31 -12.06
CA ASN A 111 8.81 9.17 -11.93
C ASN A 111 9.21 8.62 -13.32
N VAL A 112 8.25 8.45 -14.24
CA VAL A 112 8.55 8.04 -15.63
C VAL A 112 9.46 9.06 -16.30
N ARG A 113 9.29 10.36 -16.04
CA ARG A 113 10.17 11.39 -16.57
C ARG A 113 11.60 11.25 -16.07
N HIS A 114 11.78 11.02 -14.78
CA HIS A 114 13.07 10.75 -14.19
C HIS A 114 13.76 9.52 -14.81
N ASP A 115 13.03 8.40 -14.89
CA ASP A 115 13.51 7.14 -15.43
C ASP A 115 13.90 7.25 -16.93
N VAL A 116 13.18 8.06 -17.70
CA VAL A 116 13.52 8.37 -19.11
C VAL A 116 14.84 9.14 -19.20
N GLU A 117 15.10 10.09 -18.30
CA GLU A 117 16.37 10.84 -18.29
C GLU A 117 17.54 9.94 -17.89
N ILE A 118 17.37 9.03 -16.91
CA ILE A 118 18.37 8.01 -16.58
C ILE A 118 18.68 7.11 -17.79
N SER A 119 17.65 6.67 -18.50
CA SER A 119 17.81 5.86 -19.71
C SER A 119 18.55 6.65 -20.81
N ALA A 120 18.27 7.94 -20.94
CA ALA A 120 18.94 8.82 -21.89
C ALA A 120 20.43 9.01 -21.56
N ASP A 121 20.78 9.25 -20.29
CA ASP A 121 22.18 9.39 -19.87
C ASP A 121 22.99 8.13 -20.14
N ASN A 122 22.40 6.95 -19.97
CA ASN A 122 23.06 5.69 -20.26
C ASN A 122 23.17 5.38 -21.76
N LEU A 123 22.12 5.64 -22.54
CA LEU A 123 22.07 5.27 -23.95
C LEU A 123 22.70 6.31 -24.89
N ILE A 124 22.62 7.59 -24.53
CA ILE A 124 23.08 8.73 -25.35
C ILE A 124 24.35 9.35 -24.77
N GLY A 125 24.44 9.40 -23.44
CA GLY A 125 25.51 10.04 -22.69
C GLY A 125 24.97 11.18 -21.82
N GLU A 126 25.61 11.36 -20.66
CA GLU A 126 25.25 12.39 -19.69
C GLU A 126 25.28 13.81 -20.31
N GLY A 127 24.19 14.55 -20.15
CA GLY A 127 24.04 15.90 -20.69
C GLY A 127 24.01 15.98 -22.23
N LEU A 128 24.02 14.85 -22.94
CA LEU A 128 23.88 14.79 -24.39
C LEU A 128 22.43 14.50 -24.73
N ARG A 129 21.75 15.47 -25.35
CA ARG A 129 20.36 15.32 -25.81
C ARG A 129 20.25 15.69 -27.29
N PRO A 130 19.49 14.94 -28.10
CA PRO A 130 19.23 15.30 -29.49
C PRO A 130 18.34 16.54 -29.59
N ASP A 131 18.37 17.23 -30.74
CA ASP A 131 17.56 18.45 -30.98
C ASP A 131 16.04 18.22 -30.84
N SER A 132 15.58 16.97 -30.99
CA SER A 132 14.18 16.58 -30.83
C SER A 132 13.79 16.25 -29.39
N TRP A 133 14.75 16.22 -28.45
CA TRP A 133 14.49 15.91 -27.05
C TRP A 133 13.69 17.03 -26.42
N VAL A 134 12.53 16.70 -25.87
CA VAL A 134 11.71 17.65 -25.13
C VAL A 134 12.27 17.83 -23.73
N GLY A 135 12.62 16.73 -23.08
CA GLY A 135 13.26 16.68 -21.77
C GLY A 135 12.34 17.00 -20.61
N ALA A 136 12.94 17.09 -19.43
CA ALA A 136 12.27 17.58 -18.24
C ALA A 136 12.13 19.11 -18.29
N THR A 137 10.89 19.61 -18.31
CA THR A 137 10.61 21.05 -18.16
C THR A 137 10.89 21.54 -16.74
N ASP A 138 10.82 20.63 -15.77
CA ASP A 138 11.18 20.86 -14.38
C ASP A 138 12.48 20.07 -14.08
N PRO A 139 13.61 20.75 -13.81
CA PRO A 139 14.87 20.09 -13.51
C PRO A 139 14.84 19.25 -12.24
N LEU A 140 13.79 19.37 -11.40
CA LEU A 140 13.57 18.45 -10.28
C LEU A 140 13.51 16.99 -10.73
N ALA A 141 13.00 16.70 -11.92
CA ALA A 141 12.94 15.33 -12.44
C ALA A 141 14.32 14.73 -12.77
N LEU A 142 15.39 15.53 -12.77
CA LEU A 142 16.78 15.06 -12.92
C LEU A 142 17.40 14.66 -11.57
N CYS A 143 16.74 14.97 -10.46
CA CYS A 143 17.24 14.68 -9.12
C CYS A 143 16.86 13.30 -8.66
N ASP A 144 17.57 12.78 -7.66
CA ASP A 144 17.23 11.52 -7.03
C ASP A 144 15.83 11.56 -6.40
N ARG A 145 15.25 10.37 -6.22
CA ARG A 145 13.89 10.20 -5.74
C ARG A 145 13.65 10.84 -4.36
N ASN A 146 14.65 10.83 -3.46
CA ASN A 146 14.49 11.44 -2.15
C ASN A 146 14.33 12.95 -2.26
N LEU A 147 15.21 13.59 -3.02
CA LEU A 147 15.14 15.02 -3.26
C LEU A 147 13.84 15.41 -3.98
N MET A 148 13.40 14.63 -4.98
CA MET A 148 12.10 14.82 -5.63
C MET A 148 10.93 14.75 -4.65
N ASN A 149 10.89 13.73 -3.79
CA ASN A 149 9.82 13.56 -2.81
C ASN A 149 9.85 14.64 -1.74
N LEU A 150 11.03 14.99 -1.24
CA LEU A 150 11.23 16.02 -0.24
C LEU A 150 10.78 17.38 -0.77
N ALA A 151 11.24 17.77 -1.96
CA ALA A 151 10.86 19.02 -2.61
C ALA A 151 9.34 19.08 -2.86
N TYR A 152 8.78 18.00 -3.40
CA TYR A 152 7.33 17.90 -3.66
C TYR A 152 6.52 18.05 -2.37
N MET A 153 6.90 17.36 -1.29
CA MET A 153 6.20 17.46 -0.01
C MET A 153 6.33 18.84 0.62
N LEU A 154 7.50 19.49 0.52
CA LEU A 154 7.66 20.87 0.97
C LEU A 154 6.73 21.80 0.18
N GLN A 155 6.68 21.68 -1.14
CA GLN A 155 5.76 22.46 -1.97
C GLN A 155 4.30 22.19 -1.59
N SER A 156 3.89 20.92 -1.49
CA SER A 156 2.49 20.54 -1.31
C SER A 156 1.97 20.74 0.12
N ALA A 157 2.74 20.36 1.13
CA ALA A 157 2.31 20.46 2.54
C ALA A 157 2.53 21.86 3.13
N TYR A 158 3.51 22.60 2.60
CA TYR A 158 3.98 23.83 3.22
C TYR A 158 3.95 25.07 2.31
N GLY A 159 3.58 24.91 1.03
CA GLY A 159 3.51 26.01 0.07
C GLY A 159 4.88 26.62 -0.22
N VAL A 160 5.93 25.79 -0.19
CA VAL A 160 7.31 26.20 -0.41
C VAL A 160 7.53 26.58 -1.86
N GLU A 161 8.11 27.75 -2.09
CA GLU A 161 8.64 28.14 -3.39
C GLU A 161 10.16 28.11 -3.31
N PHE A 162 10.80 27.34 -4.19
CA PHE A 162 12.25 27.29 -4.29
C PHE A 162 12.78 28.43 -5.15
N VAL A 163 13.88 29.05 -4.73
CA VAL A 163 14.57 30.14 -5.44
C VAL A 163 15.75 29.66 -6.27
N THR A 164 16.13 28.38 -6.17
CA THR A 164 17.18 27.77 -6.99
C THR A 164 16.88 27.97 -8.48
N ASP A 165 17.83 28.58 -9.19
CA ASP A 165 17.72 28.82 -10.63
C ASP A 165 17.70 27.47 -11.38
N PRO A 166 16.64 27.15 -12.15
CA PRO A 166 16.56 25.91 -12.90
C PRO A 166 17.67 25.73 -13.95
N ALA A 167 18.40 26.80 -14.31
CA ALA A 167 19.50 26.76 -15.27
C ALA A 167 20.88 26.53 -14.64
N VAL A 168 20.99 26.39 -13.30
CA VAL A 168 22.28 26.12 -12.66
C VAL A 168 22.78 24.72 -13.02
N SER A 169 24.08 24.59 -13.32
CA SER A 169 24.66 23.34 -13.85
C SER A 169 24.52 22.13 -12.92
N ASN A 170 24.43 22.37 -11.60
CA ASN A 170 24.14 21.33 -10.61
C ASN A 170 22.88 21.72 -9.83
N TYR A 171 21.74 21.68 -10.53
CA TYR A 171 20.44 22.03 -9.95
C TYR A 171 20.13 21.23 -8.68
N CYS A 172 20.29 19.92 -8.71
CA CYS A 172 19.97 19.05 -7.57
C CYS A 172 20.84 19.34 -6.35
N GLY A 173 22.15 19.57 -6.54
CA GLY A 173 23.03 19.99 -5.46
C GLY A 173 22.67 21.36 -4.88
N ALA A 174 22.29 22.33 -5.72
CA ALA A 174 21.87 23.66 -5.29
C ALA A 174 20.53 23.61 -4.54
N LEU A 175 19.55 22.88 -5.06
CA LEU A 175 18.24 22.70 -4.43
C LEU A 175 18.37 21.99 -3.08
N ARG A 176 19.21 20.96 -2.99
CA ARG A 176 19.54 20.29 -1.73
C ARG A 176 20.06 21.27 -0.69
N GLN A 177 21.00 22.13 -1.06
CA GLN A 177 21.54 23.16 -0.16
C GLN A 177 20.46 24.15 0.28
N GLU A 178 19.60 24.59 -0.64
CA GLU A 178 18.47 25.47 -0.32
C GLU A 178 17.51 24.81 0.68
N ILE A 179 17.06 23.57 0.41
CA ILE A 179 16.16 22.83 1.30
C ILE A 179 16.77 22.65 2.69
N GLN A 180 18.05 22.27 2.75
CA GLN A 180 18.76 22.04 4.01
C GLN A 180 18.98 23.33 4.80
N SER A 181 19.21 24.46 4.13
CA SER A 181 19.41 25.77 4.77
C SER A 181 18.09 26.35 5.28
N ASP A 182 17.06 26.36 4.43
CA ASP A 182 15.91 27.24 4.66
C ASP A 182 14.74 26.53 5.35
N TYR A 183 14.63 25.21 5.22
CA TYR A 183 13.44 24.48 5.67
C TYR A 183 13.60 23.67 6.95
N LEU A 184 14.78 23.06 7.17
CA LEU A 184 15.04 22.32 8.40
C LEU A 184 15.31 23.25 9.59
N GLU A 185 15.72 24.49 9.33
CA GLU A 185 15.98 25.51 10.37
C GLU A 185 14.83 26.53 10.51
N GLY A 186 14.10 26.82 9.42
CA GLY A 186 13.15 27.94 9.37
C GLY A 186 11.74 27.69 9.94
N ARG A 187 11.28 26.44 10.09
CA ARG A 187 9.93 26.14 10.62
C ARG A 187 9.98 25.40 11.95
N ASN A 188 9.83 26.21 13.01
CA ASN A 188 9.69 25.99 14.46
C ASN A 188 8.82 24.81 14.99
N THR A 189 8.78 23.64 14.36
CA THR A 189 8.01 22.48 14.82
C THR A 189 8.88 21.30 15.26
N GLY A 190 10.03 21.57 15.89
CA GLY A 190 10.88 20.53 16.50
C GLY A 190 12.37 20.61 16.13
N SER A 191 12.84 21.68 15.47
CA SER A 191 14.27 21.87 15.20
C SER A 191 15.07 21.98 16.51
N PRO A 192 16.26 21.35 16.61
CA PRO A 192 17.14 21.51 17.76
C PRO A 192 17.49 22.98 18.00
N SER A 193 17.59 23.38 19.27
CA SER A 193 18.16 24.66 19.69
C SER A 193 19.65 24.76 19.37
N ASP A 194 20.20 25.97 19.28
CA ASP A 194 21.64 26.20 19.06
C ASP A 194 22.51 25.38 20.03
N ALA A 195 22.09 25.30 21.30
CA ALA A 195 22.79 24.52 22.31
C ALA A 195 22.77 23.00 22.02
N GLU A 196 21.64 22.48 21.51
CA GLU A 196 21.56 21.07 21.08
C GLU A 196 22.39 20.83 19.81
N ILE A 197 22.44 21.79 18.88
CA ILE A 197 23.31 21.72 17.69
C ILE A 197 24.79 21.68 18.10
N ASP A 198 25.19 22.53 19.05
CA ASP A 198 26.54 22.54 19.60
C ASP A 198 26.89 21.21 20.28
N GLU A 199 25.95 20.62 21.02
CA GLU A 199 26.11 19.29 21.63
C GLU A 199 26.23 18.18 20.57
N MET A 200 25.43 18.23 19.50
CA MET A 200 25.54 17.31 18.37
C MET A 200 26.89 17.43 17.68
N ASN A 201 27.41 18.65 17.48
CA ASN A 201 28.72 18.89 16.90
C ASN A 201 29.85 18.35 17.78
N LEU A 202 29.74 18.53 19.11
CA LEU A 202 30.69 17.95 20.05
C LEU A 202 30.63 16.41 20.06
N ALA A 203 29.44 15.81 19.88
CA ALA A 203 29.31 14.37 19.74
C ALA A 203 29.99 13.84 18.47
N VAL A 204 29.88 14.56 17.35
CA VAL A 204 30.63 14.26 16.11
C VAL A 204 32.14 14.30 16.37
N ARG A 205 32.63 15.34 17.06
CA ARG A 205 34.04 15.43 17.47
C ARG A 205 34.47 14.22 18.30
N GLY A 206 33.67 13.84 19.30
CA GLY A 206 33.95 12.70 20.17
C GLY A 206 34.11 11.40 19.39
N ASP A 207 33.19 11.13 18.47
CA ASP A 207 33.20 9.94 17.63
C ASP A 207 34.33 9.95 16.60
N LEU A 208 34.66 11.12 16.01
CA LEU A 208 35.81 11.28 15.13
C LEU A 208 37.14 10.96 15.84
N GLU A 209 37.30 11.38 17.11
CA GLU A 209 38.48 10.99 17.91
C GLU A 209 38.52 9.48 18.17
N ARG A 210 37.38 8.84 18.44
CA ARG A 210 37.31 7.38 18.65
C ARG A 210 37.63 6.61 17.37
N LEU A 211 37.13 7.06 16.22
CA LEU A 211 37.45 6.44 14.94
C LEU A 211 38.94 6.55 14.64
N ALA A 212 39.54 7.73 14.85
CA ALA A 212 40.98 7.91 14.69
C ALA A 212 41.79 7.01 15.64
N ASP A 213 41.37 6.87 16.90
CA ASP A 213 42.03 5.97 17.86
C ASP A 213 41.92 4.49 17.46
N GLU A 214 40.77 4.06 16.91
CA GLU A 214 40.56 2.69 16.43
C GLU A 214 41.43 2.38 15.21
N LEU A 215 41.54 3.32 14.25
CA LEU A 215 42.24 3.11 12.98
C LEU A 215 43.77 3.32 13.10
N LEU A 216 44.20 4.33 13.84
CA LEU A 216 45.61 4.76 13.91
C LEU A 216 46.30 4.40 15.24
N GLY A 217 45.52 4.01 16.24
CA GLY A 217 45.98 3.80 17.61
C GLY A 217 45.86 5.05 18.48
N LEU A 218 45.86 4.82 19.80
CA LEU A 218 45.61 5.85 20.80
C LEU A 218 46.51 7.09 20.63
N ASN A 219 45.87 8.26 20.53
CA ASN A 219 46.52 9.57 20.36
C ASN A 219 47.43 9.69 19.11
N THR A 220 47.28 8.81 18.13
CA THR A 220 47.94 8.95 16.84
C THR A 220 47.01 9.66 15.87
N ARG A 221 47.46 10.75 15.26
CA ARG A 221 46.63 11.60 14.38
C ARG A 221 47.36 11.93 13.08
N PRO A 222 46.63 12.17 11.97
CA PRO A 222 47.20 12.69 10.75
C PRO A 222 47.92 14.03 10.98
N GLN A 223 48.86 14.34 10.09
CA GLN A 223 49.53 15.64 10.12
C GLN A 223 48.52 16.76 9.86
N GLY A 224 48.52 17.80 10.70
CA GLY A 224 47.61 18.94 10.57
C GLY A 224 46.32 18.84 11.38
N TRP A 225 46.13 17.73 12.13
CA TRP A 225 45.00 17.55 13.02
C TRP A 225 44.88 18.68 14.06
N MET A 226 43.71 19.27 14.17
CA MET A 226 43.43 20.36 15.10
C MET A 226 42.96 19.86 16.46
N GLY A 227 42.07 18.87 16.48
CA GLY A 227 41.58 18.25 17.72
C GLY A 227 40.89 19.23 18.66
N ASN A 228 40.16 20.22 18.11
CA ASN A 228 39.38 21.19 18.89
C ASN A 228 38.26 20.47 19.66
N LYS A 229 38.14 20.72 20.97
CA LYS A 229 37.16 20.10 21.87
C LYS A 229 36.36 21.12 22.68
N ASP A 230 36.53 22.41 22.39
CA ASP A 230 35.76 23.46 23.06
C ASP A 230 34.43 23.64 22.32
N ILE A 231 33.34 23.27 23.00
CA ILE A 231 31.96 23.40 22.48
C ILE A 231 31.61 24.84 22.12
N ASN A 232 32.22 25.84 22.77
CA ASN A 232 31.95 27.25 22.51
C ASN A 232 32.87 27.83 21.43
N SER A 233 33.71 27.00 20.79
CA SER A 233 34.65 27.48 19.79
C SER A 233 33.92 27.75 18.47
N PRO A 234 34.03 28.97 17.91
CA PRO A 234 33.39 29.31 16.65
C PRO A 234 33.98 28.56 15.45
N THR A 235 35.10 27.85 15.63
CA THR A 235 35.73 27.04 14.58
C THR A 235 35.48 25.55 14.75
N LEU A 236 34.82 25.09 15.83
CA LEU A 236 34.66 23.65 16.11
C LEU A 236 34.13 22.86 14.91
N LEU A 237 33.12 23.39 14.23
CA LEU A 237 32.49 22.75 13.07
C LEU A 237 33.47 22.63 11.89
N THR A 238 34.13 23.73 11.52
CA THR A 238 35.17 23.74 10.48
C THR A 238 36.36 22.87 10.85
N ASP A 239 36.73 22.82 12.12
CA ASP A 239 37.83 22.02 12.61
C ASP A 239 37.52 20.52 12.50
N ASN A 240 36.28 20.13 12.83
CA ASN A 240 35.78 18.77 12.67
C ASN A 240 35.77 18.33 11.20
N LEU A 241 35.32 19.19 10.27
CA LEU A 241 35.37 18.88 8.83
C LEU A 241 36.80 18.61 8.38
N ASN A 242 37.71 19.52 8.68
CA ASN A 242 39.10 19.42 8.24
C ASN A 242 39.76 18.16 8.83
N ASP A 243 39.55 17.86 10.10
CA ASP A 243 40.07 16.65 10.73
C ASP A 243 39.47 15.38 10.11
N LEU A 244 38.17 15.37 9.81
CA LEU A 244 37.51 14.24 9.13
C LEU A 244 38.08 14.00 7.72
N ILE A 245 38.31 15.07 6.95
CA ILE A 245 38.96 15.01 5.64
C ILE A 245 40.38 14.47 5.75
N LEU A 246 41.16 14.95 6.73
CA LEU A 246 42.53 14.48 6.98
C LEU A 246 42.56 12.99 7.35
N LEU A 247 41.63 12.52 8.18
CA LEU A 247 41.52 11.10 8.50
C LEU A 247 41.16 10.27 7.27
N SER A 248 40.21 10.74 6.47
CA SER A 248 39.81 10.09 5.22
C SER A 248 41.01 9.98 4.25
N ASP A 249 41.77 11.06 4.07
CA ASP A 249 42.96 11.08 3.20
C ASP A 249 44.08 10.16 3.70
N ASP A 250 44.29 10.06 5.02
CA ASP A 250 45.32 9.20 5.61
C ASP A 250 44.99 7.70 5.45
N ILE A 251 43.71 7.34 5.56
CA ILE A 251 43.25 5.95 5.54
C ILE A 251 42.93 5.45 4.13
N LEU A 252 42.22 6.24 3.33
CA LEU A 252 41.74 5.86 1.99
C LEU A 252 42.66 6.37 0.88
N GLY A 253 43.53 7.33 1.19
CA GLY A 253 44.39 8.02 0.24
C GLY A 253 43.81 9.36 -0.21
N PRO A 254 44.66 10.27 -0.72
CA PRO A 254 44.23 11.60 -1.14
C PRO A 254 43.13 11.54 -2.19
N SER A 255 42.06 12.29 -1.96
CA SER A 255 40.91 12.38 -2.88
C SER A 255 40.12 11.09 -3.10
N ASN A 256 40.41 10.02 -2.37
CA ASN A 256 39.54 8.86 -2.31
C ASN A 256 38.51 9.10 -1.21
N ARG A 257 37.24 9.19 -1.59
CA ARG A 257 36.12 9.36 -0.66
C ARG A 257 35.14 8.21 -0.83
N PRO A 258 34.47 7.79 0.25
CA PRO A 258 33.31 6.93 0.14
C PRO A 258 32.23 7.56 -0.75
N ASP A 259 31.38 6.73 -1.33
CA ASP A 259 30.16 7.19 -1.98
C ASP A 259 29.28 7.98 -1.00
N GLU A 260 28.55 8.97 -1.50
CA GLU A 260 27.71 9.92 -0.71
C GLU A 260 28.45 10.81 0.30
N PHE A 261 29.79 10.80 0.34
CA PHE A 261 30.57 11.67 1.24
C PHE A 261 30.54 13.14 0.78
N TYR A 262 30.00 14.05 1.59
CA TYR A 262 29.77 15.45 1.23
C TYR A 262 31.04 16.31 1.23
N ALA A 263 31.94 16.10 2.19
CA ALA A 263 33.18 16.89 2.36
C ALA A 263 32.98 18.42 2.37
N SER A 264 31.82 18.91 2.81
CA SER A 264 31.48 20.33 2.77
C SER A 264 30.57 20.75 3.91
N ILE A 265 30.65 22.03 4.28
CA ILE A 265 29.81 22.66 5.31
C ILE A 265 28.71 23.45 4.61
N SER A 266 27.47 23.19 5.04
CA SER A 266 26.30 23.97 4.63
C SER A 266 26.30 25.35 5.30
N THR A 267 25.49 26.28 4.80
CA THR A 267 25.27 27.60 5.42
C THR A 267 24.55 27.52 6.76
N SER A 268 23.83 26.41 7.01
CA SER A 268 23.15 26.10 8.27
C SER A 268 24.02 25.20 9.15
N ASP A 269 24.17 25.56 10.43
CA ASP A 269 24.96 24.78 11.40
C ASP A 269 24.36 23.39 11.63
N LEU A 270 23.02 23.28 11.73
CA LEU A 270 22.33 22.00 11.87
C LEU A 270 22.63 21.08 10.68
N SER A 271 22.47 21.59 9.46
CA SER A 271 22.72 20.83 8.24
C SER A 271 24.18 20.44 8.12
N ALA A 272 25.09 21.32 8.50
CA ALA A 272 26.52 21.02 8.49
C ALA A 272 26.90 19.94 9.51
N VAL A 273 26.32 19.95 10.73
CA VAL A 273 26.52 18.88 11.72
C VAL A 273 25.95 17.54 11.23
N ARG A 274 24.79 17.54 10.57
CA ARG A 274 24.20 16.31 9.97
C ARG A 274 25.06 15.75 8.85
N ASN A 275 25.59 16.60 7.97
CA ASN A 275 26.51 16.18 6.92
C ASN A 275 27.80 15.59 7.52
N LEU A 276 28.40 16.25 8.52
CA LEU A 276 29.59 15.73 9.20
C LEU A 276 29.33 14.40 9.90
N ARG A 277 28.16 14.26 10.53
CA ARG A 277 27.75 12.99 11.14
C ARG A 277 27.64 11.90 10.08
N HIS A 278 26.95 12.17 8.96
CA HIS A 278 26.82 11.21 7.87
C HIS A 278 28.19 10.79 7.30
N ASP A 279 29.03 11.76 6.95
CA ASP A 279 30.38 11.51 6.42
C ASP A 279 31.21 10.64 7.38
N LEU A 280 31.07 10.86 8.70
CA LEU A 280 31.73 10.05 9.72
C LEU A 280 31.17 8.62 9.80
N GLU A 281 29.86 8.43 9.68
CA GLU A 281 29.23 7.12 9.65
C GLU A 281 29.64 6.30 8.42
N VAL A 282 29.65 6.92 7.24
CA VAL A 282 30.07 6.24 6.00
C VAL A 282 31.56 5.92 6.03
N LEU A 283 32.41 6.83 6.54
CA LEU A 283 33.82 6.54 6.73
C LEU A 283 34.03 5.35 7.69
N ALA A 284 33.26 5.26 8.77
CA ALA A 284 33.31 4.12 9.68
C ALA A 284 32.87 2.82 8.98
N ASP A 285 31.80 2.84 8.20
CA ASP A 285 31.32 1.66 7.45
C ASP A 285 32.37 1.15 6.45
N VAL A 286 33.05 2.04 5.72
CA VAL A 286 34.11 1.65 4.76
C VAL A 286 35.38 1.14 5.45
N THR A 287 35.74 1.69 6.61
CA THR A 287 37.04 1.40 7.26
C THR A 287 36.98 0.27 8.29
N LEU A 288 35.87 0.14 9.01
CA LEU A 288 35.67 -0.87 10.06
C LEU A 288 34.68 -1.98 9.66
N GLY A 289 33.88 -1.74 8.61
CA GLY A 289 32.79 -2.61 8.19
C GLY A 289 31.42 -2.05 8.59
N VAL A 290 30.41 -2.40 7.81
CA VAL A 290 29.03 -1.94 7.98
C VAL A 290 28.51 -2.26 9.38
N GLY A 291 28.01 -1.25 10.08
CA GLY A 291 27.42 -1.39 11.42
C GLY A 291 28.44 -1.63 12.54
N VAL A 292 29.74 -1.65 12.23
CA VAL A 292 30.82 -1.80 13.21
C VAL A 292 31.23 -0.42 13.72
N ARG A 293 31.18 -0.20 15.03
CA ARG A 293 31.52 1.09 15.65
C ARG A 293 32.50 0.94 16.82
N PRO A 294 33.41 1.91 17.01
CA PRO A 294 34.23 1.99 18.22
C PRO A 294 33.40 2.01 19.50
N ARG A 295 33.99 1.57 20.61
CA ARG A 295 33.30 1.58 21.91
C ARG A 295 32.94 3.02 22.33
N GLY A 296 31.68 3.21 22.73
CA GLY A 296 31.16 4.49 23.19
C GLY A 296 30.82 5.46 22.06
N TRP A 297 30.64 4.94 20.85
CA TRP A 297 30.10 5.68 19.71
C TRP A 297 28.73 6.28 20.05
N GLN A 298 28.56 7.58 19.84
CA GLN A 298 27.32 8.27 20.17
C GLN A 298 26.29 8.19 19.04
N GLY A 299 26.74 7.98 17.79
CA GLY A 299 25.85 7.87 16.62
C GLY A 299 24.91 6.64 16.60
N VAL A 300 25.10 5.65 17.48
CA VAL A 300 24.27 4.42 17.48
C VAL A 300 22.83 4.67 17.90
N GLU A 301 22.57 5.74 18.64
CA GLU A 301 21.22 6.12 19.08
C GLU A 301 20.42 6.81 17.96
N LEU A 302 21.07 7.16 16.85
CA LEU A 302 20.47 7.81 15.68
C LEU A 302 20.82 7.05 14.40
N PRO A 303 20.30 5.83 14.17
CA PRO A 303 20.68 5.01 13.01
C PRO A 303 20.43 5.68 11.66
N LEU A 304 19.42 6.56 11.59
CA LEU A 304 19.11 7.36 10.40
C LEU A 304 20.28 8.27 9.97
N ALA A 305 21.17 8.63 10.88
CA ALA A 305 22.34 9.45 10.59
C ALA A 305 23.35 8.76 9.65
N ARG A 306 23.26 7.43 9.49
CA ARG A 306 24.03 6.66 8.50
C ARG A 306 23.55 6.89 7.07
N CYS A 307 22.30 7.31 6.88
CA CYS A 307 21.71 7.52 5.57
C CYS A 307 21.94 8.95 5.07
N ASN A 308 21.91 9.16 3.75
CA ASN A 308 22.09 10.49 3.17
C ASN A 308 21.09 11.51 3.74
N THR A 309 21.49 12.78 3.82
CA THR A 309 20.76 13.81 4.56
C THR A 309 19.42 14.16 3.94
N ASP A 310 19.22 13.90 2.65
CA ASP A 310 17.93 14.00 1.98
C ASP A 310 16.93 12.97 2.51
N LEU A 311 17.34 11.70 2.65
CA LEU A 311 16.49 10.69 3.26
C LEU A 311 16.18 11.04 4.72
N GLN A 312 17.17 11.54 5.47
CA GLN A 312 16.92 11.96 6.84
C GLN A 312 15.88 13.11 6.91
N GLY A 313 15.94 14.05 5.97
CA GLY A 313 14.98 15.14 5.86
C GLY A 313 13.60 14.64 5.43
N LEU A 314 13.55 13.72 4.46
CA LEU A 314 12.31 13.10 4.00
C LEU A 314 11.60 12.36 5.14
N VAL A 315 12.33 11.51 5.89
CA VAL A 315 11.80 10.78 7.05
C VAL A 315 11.20 11.72 8.07
N GLN A 316 11.91 12.80 8.42
CA GLN A 316 11.39 13.81 9.35
C GLN A 316 10.10 14.46 8.82
N LEU A 317 10.05 14.73 7.51
CA LEU A 317 8.89 15.36 6.90
C LEU A 317 7.69 14.40 6.83
N VAL A 318 7.88 13.15 6.44
CA VAL A 318 6.79 12.15 6.39
C VAL A 318 6.32 11.77 7.80
N ASP A 319 7.21 11.73 8.79
CA ASP A 319 6.82 11.54 10.19
C ASP A 319 5.95 12.70 10.66
N PHE A 320 6.42 13.93 10.44
CA PHE A 320 5.67 15.11 10.85
C PHE A 320 4.31 15.27 10.14
N VAL A 321 4.26 15.02 8.83
CA VAL A 321 3.05 15.26 8.02
C VAL A 321 2.09 14.07 8.09
N TYR A 322 2.59 12.83 8.13
CA TYR A 322 1.78 11.61 7.99
C TYR A 322 1.84 10.67 9.21
N GLY A 323 2.63 10.98 10.24
CA GLY A 323 2.85 10.06 11.37
C GLY A 323 3.61 8.79 10.97
N PHE A 324 4.53 8.91 10.01
CA PHE A 324 5.36 7.81 9.54
C PHE A 324 6.20 7.18 10.66
N GLU A 325 6.07 5.87 10.82
CA GLU A 325 6.92 5.08 11.70
C GLU A 325 8.04 4.41 10.89
N LEU A 326 9.27 4.47 11.41
CA LEU A 326 10.41 3.78 10.81
C LEU A 326 10.16 2.26 10.75
N PRO A 327 10.54 1.59 9.65
CA PRO A 327 10.36 0.16 9.52
C PRO A 327 11.18 -0.59 10.59
N ILE A 328 10.60 -1.66 11.14
CA ILE A 328 11.30 -2.57 12.05
C ILE A 328 12.38 -3.31 11.25
N SER A 329 13.62 -2.86 11.41
CA SER A 329 14.77 -3.30 10.62
C SER A 329 16.01 -3.42 11.50
N ASP A 330 17.03 -4.15 11.01
CA ASP A 330 18.35 -4.12 11.65
C ASP A 330 19.00 -2.76 11.35
N ALA A 331 18.93 -1.85 12.31
CA ALA A 331 19.40 -0.48 12.19
C ALA A 331 20.90 -0.37 11.84
N MET A 332 21.68 -1.42 12.13
CA MET A 332 23.11 -1.51 11.83
C MET A 332 23.39 -2.33 10.56
N GLY A 333 22.37 -2.94 9.96
CA GLY A 333 22.48 -3.70 8.72
C GLY A 333 22.87 -2.84 7.52
N SER A 334 23.38 -3.48 6.46
CA SER A 334 23.68 -2.82 5.17
C SER A 334 22.45 -2.41 4.40
N ALA A 335 21.31 -3.09 4.63
CA ALA A 335 20.05 -2.79 3.96
C ALA A 335 19.26 -1.65 4.61
N TYR A 336 19.65 -1.19 5.82
CA TYR A 336 18.86 -0.27 6.63
C TYR A 336 18.43 1.00 5.87
N CYS A 337 19.39 1.70 5.25
CA CYS A 337 19.07 2.93 4.53
C CYS A 337 18.19 2.69 3.30
N ASN A 338 18.34 1.55 2.64
CA ASN A 338 17.48 1.18 1.52
C ASN A 338 16.05 0.84 1.97
N GLU A 339 15.88 0.14 3.10
CA GLU A 339 14.57 -0.18 3.66
C GLU A 339 13.84 1.10 4.11
N VAL A 340 14.54 2.00 4.79
CA VAL A 340 14.01 3.31 5.18
C VAL A 340 13.68 4.16 3.95
N TYR A 341 14.54 4.15 2.93
CA TYR A 341 14.34 4.83 1.66
C TYR A 341 13.05 4.40 0.98
N ILE A 342 12.85 3.08 0.82
CA ILE A 342 11.66 2.52 0.19
C ILE A 342 10.42 2.92 0.98
N ALA A 343 10.45 2.77 2.32
CA ALA A 343 9.31 3.06 3.18
C ALA A 343 8.94 4.56 3.16
N ALA A 344 9.90 5.45 3.39
CA ALA A 344 9.66 6.89 3.43
C ALA A 344 9.24 7.43 2.05
N SER A 345 9.88 6.97 0.97
CA SER A 345 9.49 7.32 -0.40
C SER A 345 8.10 6.83 -0.75
N PHE A 346 7.73 5.62 -0.32
CA PHE A 346 6.39 5.10 -0.53
C PHE A 346 5.35 5.96 0.19
N SER A 347 5.57 6.31 1.46
CA SER A 347 4.67 7.19 2.22
C SER A 347 4.56 8.59 1.62
N ALA A 348 5.65 9.15 1.11
CA ALA A 348 5.64 10.46 0.44
C ALA A 348 4.86 10.45 -0.89
N GLN A 349 4.94 9.35 -1.64
CA GLN A 349 4.32 9.20 -2.96
C GLN A 349 2.89 8.69 -2.90
N ASN A 350 2.54 8.04 -1.80
CA ASN A 350 1.22 7.52 -1.49
C ASN A 350 0.85 8.06 -0.11
N PRO A 351 0.63 9.39 0.01
CA PRO A 351 0.16 9.95 1.25
C PRO A 351 -1.07 9.16 1.70
N PRO A 352 -1.22 8.89 3.00
CA PRO A 352 -2.46 8.32 3.51
C PRO A 352 -3.60 9.12 2.89
N ALA A 353 -4.62 8.42 2.38
CA ALA A 353 -5.84 9.11 2.00
C ALA A 353 -6.16 10.03 3.18
N GLU A 354 -6.36 11.33 2.92
CA GLU A 354 -6.78 12.24 3.98
C GLU A 354 -7.87 11.47 4.74
N GLU A 355 -7.65 11.21 6.04
CA GLU A 355 -8.75 10.82 6.88
C GLU A 355 -9.69 12.00 6.75
N ASP A 356 -10.63 11.79 5.85
CA ASP A 356 -11.68 12.70 5.51
C ASP A 356 -12.35 13.00 6.83
N VAL A 357 -11.96 14.12 7.47
CA VAL A 357 -12.78 14.78 8.46
C VAL A 357 -13.99 15.26 7.68
N ALA A 358 -14.89 14.31 7.43
CA ALA A 358 -16.00 14.35 6.50
C ALA A 358 -15.62 14.66 5.02
N GLN A 359 -15.18 13.66 4.23
CA GLN A 359 -16.14 13.05 3.30
C GLN A 359 -17.36 12.82 4.16
N ALA A 360 -18.34 13.72 4.04
CA ALA A 360 -19.70 13.30 4.27
C ALA A 360 -19.78 11.98 3.52
N ILE A 361 -19.68 10.87 4.25
CA ILE A 361 -20.01 9.55 3.73
C ILE A 361 -21.32 9.88 3.07
N ASP A 362 -21.34 9.83 1.73
CA ASP A 362 -22.54 10.18 1.03
C ASP A 362 -23.49 9.07 1.43
N GLN A 363 -24.22 9.30 2.52
CA GLN A 363 -25.00 8.27 3.22
C GLN A 363 -26.04 7.71 2.26
N ARG A 364 -26.28 8.40 1.14
CA ARG A 364 -27.02 7.89 0.00
C ARG A 364 -26.49 6.55 -0.47
N TYR A 365 -25.17 6.31 -0.51
CA TYR A 365 -24.53 5.08 -1.01
C TYR A 365 -24.13 4.08 0.07
N VAL A 366 -24.47 4.35 1.33
CA VAL A 366 -24.31 3.40 2.42
C VAL A 366 -25.56 2.54 2.52
N ALA A 367 -25.36 1.26 2.70
CA ALA A 367 -26.42 0.30 2.96
C ALA A 367 -25.95 -0.73 3.99
N GLU A 368 -26.88 -1.57 4.42
CA GLU A 368 -26.61 -2.73 5.26
C GLU A 368 -26.86 -3.99 4.44
N SER A 369 -26.02 -5.00 4.64
CA SER A 369 -26.25 -6.34 4.11
C SER A 369 -27.50 -6.98 4.73
N ARG A 370 -28.27 -7.68 3.90
CA ARG A 370 -29.37 -8.58 4.28
C ARG A 370 -29.01 -10.02 3.95
N ASN A 371 -27.82 -10.45 4.39
CA ASN A 371 -27.20 -11.73 4.02
C ASN A 371 -26.75 -11.80 2.54
N ALA A 372 -26.15 -10.74 2.02
CA ALA A 372 -25.71 -10.69 0.63
C ALA A 372 -24.58 -11.69 0.35
N PHE A 373 -24.60 -12.33 -0.81
CA PHE A 373 -23.50 -13.20 -1.25
C PHE A 373 -22.36 -12.38 -1.84
N ALA A 374 -21.15 -12.56 -1.31
CA ALA A 374 -19.93 -11.86 -1.73
C ALA A 374 -19.14 -12.62 -2.79
N TYR A 375 -18.60 -11.88 -3.76
CA TYR A 375 -17.76 -12.41 -4.84
C TYR A 375 -16.52 -11.55 -5.09
N LEU A 376 -15.40 -12.15 -5.51
CA LEU A 376 -14.20 -11.40 -5.92
C LEU A 376 -14.26 -10.94 -7.38
N ASP A 377 -15.18 -11.46 -8.18
CA ASP A 377 -15.31 -11.09 -9.59
C ASP A 377 -16.74 -10.73 -9.96
N LEU A 378 -16.86 -9.88 -10.98
CA LEU A 378 -18.14 -9.41 -11.50
C LEU A 378 -19.00 -10.54 -12.09
N ALA A 379 -18.38 -11.62 -12.56
CA ALA A 379 -19.07 -12.78 -13.11
C ALA A 379 -19.57 -13.74 -12.01
N ALA A 380 -19.39 -13.39 -10.73
CA ALA A 380 -19.82 -14.15 -9.57
C ALA A 380 -19.29 -15.59 -9.56
N THR A 381 -18.01 -15.77 -9.95
CA THR A 381 -17.35 -17.08 -10.05
C THR A 381 -16.50 -17.44 -8.84
N GLN A 382 -16.06 -16.45 -8.06
CA GLN A 382 -15.21 -16.58 -6.89
C GLN A 382 -15.99 -16.16 -5.65
N TYR A 383 -16.82 -17.06 -5.12
CA TYR A 383 -17.68 -16.79 -3.97
C TYR A 383 -16.87 -16.77 -2.67
N MET A 384 -17.07 -15.76 -1.82
CA MET A 384 -16.32 -15.55 -0.58
C MET A 384 -17.11 -15.83 0.69
N GLY A 385 -18.42 -16.08 0.59
CA GLY A 385 -19.30 -16.25 1.76
C GLY A 385 -20.44 -15.24 1.81
N PRO A 386 -21.40 -15.43 2.71
CA PRO A 386 -22.47 -14.47 2.93
C PRO A 386 -21.99 -13.35 3.87
N VAL A 387 -22.16 -12.10 3.44
CA VAL A 387 -21.95 -10.92 4.28
C VAL A 387 -23.02 -10.91 5.38
N PRO A 388 -22.66 -10.91 6.67
CA PRO A 388 -23.62 -10.95 7.78
C PRO A 388 -24.71 -9.88 7.71
N TRP A 389 -25.86 -10.16 8.32
CA TRP A 389 -26.94 -9.17 8.43
C TRP A 389 -26.49 -7.93 9.20
N GLY A 390 -26.87 -6.75 8.69
CA GLY A 390 -26.56 -5.47 9.34
C GLY A 390 -25.12 -4.99 9.13
N THR A 391 -24.28 -5.76 8.42
CA THR A 391 -22.94 -5.28 8.04
C THR A 391 -23.09 -4.07 7.14
N GLU A 392 -22.55 -2.93 7.58
CA GLU A 392 -22.51 -1.70 6.81
C GLU A 392 -21.60 -1.89 5.59
N ILE A 393 -22.09 -1.45 4.44
CA ILE A 393 -21.41 -1.52 3.15
C ILE A 393 -21.54 -0.18 2.44
N ARG A 394 -20.48 0.24 1.77
CA ARG A 394 -20.48 1.39 0.87
C ARG A 394 -20.45 0.90 -0.57
N ALA A 395 -21.46 1.28 -1.36
CA ALA A 395 -21.50 0.98 -2.78
C ALA A 395 -20.71 2.03 -3.59
N TRP A 396 -19.89 1.56 -4.53
CA TRP A 396 -19.02 2.42 -5.34
C TRP A 396 -19.39 2.41 -6.82
N TYR A 397 -19.65 1.23 -7.38
CA TYR A 397 -19.92 1.06 -8.80
C TYR A 397 -21.06 0.08 -9.03
N ARG A 398 -21.84 0.30 -10.09
CA ARG A 398 -22.83 -0.66 -10.59
C ARG A 398 -22.35 -1.36 -11.85
N ASN A 399 -22.85 -2.56 -12.07
CA ASN A 399 -22.67 -3.24 -13.34
C ASN A 399 -23.51 -2.58 -14.45
N TYR A 400 -23.09 -2.79 -15.70
CA TYR A 400 -23.82 -2.37 -16.89
C TYR A 400 -25.00 -3.32 -17.19
N SER A 401 -25.97 -2.86 -17.98
CA SER A 401 -27.17 -3.61 -18.40
C SER A 401 -28.15 -3.95 -17.25
N ASP A 402 -28.90 -5.04 -17.37
CA ASP A 402 -29.96 -5.49 -16.45
C ASP A 402 -29.40 -6.18 -15.18
N SER A 403 -28.09 -6.12 -14.95
CA SER A 403 -27.45 -6.72 -13.77
C SER A 403 -27.61 -5.84 -12.53
N THR A 404 -28.00 -6.43 -11.41
CA THR A 404 -28.10 -5.77 -10.09
C THR A 404 -26.83 -5.89 -9.25
N MET A 405 -25.74 -6.44 -9.81
CA MET A 405 -24.43 -6.50 -9.17
C MET A 405 -23.81 -5.11 -9.01
N MET A 406 -23.18 -4.90 -7.86
CA MET A 406 -22.42 -3.70 -7.51
C MET A 406 -21.12 -4.08 -6.81
N PHE A 407 -20.10 -3.25 -7.00
CA PHE A 407 -18.88 -3.30 -6.21
C PHE A 407 -19.08 -2.49 -4.92
N VAL A 408 -18.76 -3.11 -3.79
CA VAL A 408 -18.90 -2.50 -2.47
C VAL A 408 -17.62 -2.68 -1.66
N SER A 409 -17.45 -1.87 -0.63
CA SER A 409 -16.46 -2.09 0.43
C SER A 409 -17.09 -1.98 1.82
N GLY A 410 -16.45 -2.59 2.79
CA GLY A 410 -16.72 -2.43 4.21
C GLY A 410 -15.46 -2.71 5.03
N ASP A 411 -15.61 -2.93 6.33
CA ASP A 411 -14.48 -3.22 7.22
C ASP A 411 -13.81 -4.54 6.82
N ASP A 412 -12.58 -4.46 6.32
CA ASP A 412 -11.73 -5.59 5.89
C ASP A 412 -12.24 -6.39 4.67
N PHE A 413 -13.03 -5.77 3.78
CA PHE A 413 -13.38 -6.38 2.49
C PHE A 413 -13.73 -5.37 1.39
N ALA A 414 -13.49 -5.78 0.14
CA ALA A 414 -13.98 -5.12 -1.06
C ALA A 414 -14.42 -6.18 -2.09
N VAL A 415 -15.73 -6.30 -2.32
CA VAL A 415 -16.34 -7.44 -3.02
C VAL A 415 -17.51 -7.00 -3.90
N TYR A 416 -17.94 -7.89 -4.78
CA TYR A 416 -19.18 -7.76 -5.54
C TYR A 416 -20.35 -8.34 -4.78
N LEU A 417 -21.45 -7.58 -4.68
CA LEU A 417 -22.73 -8.00 -4.10
C LEU A 417 -23.88 -7.70 -5.06
N ASP A 418 -24.96 -8.46 -4.96
CA ASP A 418 -26.23 -8.09 -5.60
C ASP A 418 -27.01 -7.13 -4.70
N ARG A 419 -27.36 -5.95 -5.23
CA ARG A 419 -28.14 -4.91 -4.54
C ARG A 419 -29.37 -5.45 -3.84
N ARG A 420 -30.06 -6.44 -4.41
CA ARG A 420 -31.33 -6.96 -3.88
C ARG A 420 -31.20 -7.53 -2.47
N TRP A 421 -29.99 -7.92 -2.06
CA TRP A 421 -29.68 -8.43 -0.73
C TRP A 421 -29.10 -7.36 0.19
N THR A 422 -29.42 -6.09 -0.06
CA THR A 422 -28.94 -4.96 0.74
C THR A 422 -30.09 -3.99 1.03
N THR A 423 -29.88 -2.99 1.88
CA THR A 423 -30.84 -1.89 2.07
C THR A 423 -30.73 -0.79 1.01
N LEU A 424 -29.81 -0.91 0.03
CA LEU A 424 -29.58 0.09 -1.01
C LEU A 424 -30.77 0.20 -1.98
N SER A 425 -31.35 1.39 -2.07
CA SER A 425 -32.49 1.65 -2.94
C SER A 425 -32.12 1.48 -4.42
N GLU A 426 -33.10 1.18 -5.27
CA GLU A 426 -32.87 1.06 -6.72
C GLU A 426 -32.48 2.39 -7.35
N GLU A 427 -33.11 3.48 -6.90
CA GLU A 427 -32.80 4.84 -7.35
C GLU A 427 -31.35 5.21 -7.06
N THR A 428 -30.89 4.95 -5.84
CA THR A 428 -29.48 5.11 -5.42
C THR A 428 -28.55 4.26 -6.26
N PHE A 429 -28.89 2.98 -6.46
CA PHE A 429 -28.05 2.09 -7.26
C PHE A 429 -27.92 2.57 -8.69
N MET A 430 -29.01 3.05 -9.31
CA MET A 430 -28.99 3.58 -10.67
C MET A 430 -28.18 4.88 -10.78
N SER A 431 -27.98 5.61 -9.69
CA SER A 431 -27.11 6.79 -9.64
C SER A 431 -25.63 6.46 -9.41
N LEU A 432 -25.27 5.19 -9.13
CA LEU A 432 -23.88 4.77 -9.05
C LEU A 432 -23.20 4.87 -10.44
N PRO A 433 -21.92 5.27 -10.49
CA PRO A 433 -21.11 5.16 -11.69
C PRO A 433 -21.02 3.71 -12.21
N SER A 434 -20.92 3.53 -13.52
CA SER A 434 -20.71 2.21 -14.14
C SER A 434 -19.26 1.74 -14.03
N MET A 435 -19.04 0.43 -14.04
CA MET A 435 -17.70 -0.20 -14.05
C MET A 435 -16.98 -0.17 -15.41
N GLU A 436 -17.46 0.59 -16.39
CA GLU A 436 -16.82 0.66 -17.71
C GLU A 436 -15.45 1.36 -17.58
N GLY A 437 -14.38 0.63 -17.93
CA GLY A 437 -13.00 1.13 -17.84
C GLY A 437 -12.39 1.14 -16.44
N VAL A 438 -13.06 0.57 -15.43
CA VAL A 438 -12.56 0.48 -14.04
C VAL A 438 -12.48 -0.98 -13.62
N GLN A 439 -11.33 -1.42 -13.12
CA GLN A 439 -11.14 -2.74 -12.52
C GLN A 439 -10.81 -2.58 -11.03
N PRO A 440 -11.83 -2.57 -10.14
CA PRO A 440 -11.61 -2.41 -8.71
C PRO A 440 -10.80 -3.57 -8.12
N LEU A 441 -9.90 -3.26 -7.18
CA LEU A 441 -9.19 -4.27 -6.40
C LEU A 441 -10.17 -4.96 -5.44
N THR A 442 -10.26 -6.28 -5.52
CA THR A 442 -11.18 -7.08 -4.69
C THR A 442 -10.40 -7.92 -3.68
N PHE A 443 -10.86 -7.94 -2.44
CA PHE A 443 -10.29 -8.76 -1.36
C PHE A 443 -11.37 -9.05 -0.30
N CYS A 444 -11.15 -10.05 0.55
CA CYS A 444 -12.07 -10.41 1.62
C CYS A 444 -11.26 -11.01 2.77
N ASP A 445 -10.89 -10.16 3.74
CA ASP A 445 -10.14 -10.54 4.94
C ASP A 445 -11.02 -10.53 6.21
N ALA A 446 -12.29 -10.14 6.06
CA ALA A 446 -13.27 -10.17 7.13
C ALA A 446 -13.50 -11.59 7.68
N THR A 447 -13.89 -11.68 8.95
CA THR A 447 -14.01 -12.97 9.67
C THR A 447 -15.08 -13.93 9.12
N TRP A 448 -15.97 -13.44 8.26
CA TRP A 448 -16.99 -14.24 7.57
C TRP A 448 -16.54 -14.74 6.18
N CYS A 449 -15.37 -14.32 5.70
CA CYS A 449 -14.79 -14.75 4.44
C CYS A 449 -14.35 -16.22 4.54
N ASN A 450 -14.86 -17.06 3.64
CA ASN A 450 -14.64 -18.51 3.63
C ASN A 450 -13.67 -18.97 2.52
N GLY A 451 -12.97 -18.03 1.87
CA GLY A 451 -12.11 -18.27 0.71
C GLY A 451 -12.90 -18.49 -0.60
N PRO A 452 -12.24 -18.44 -1.78
CA PRO A 452 -12.93 -18.59 -3.07
C PRO A 452 -13.45 -20.02 -3.23
N ALA A 453 -14.76 -20.19 -3.11
CA ALA A 453 -15.48 -21.44 -3.34
C ALA A 453 -16.35 -21.35 -4.61
N PRO A 454 -16.71 -22.48 -5.25
CA PRO A 454 -17.70 -22.48 -6.32
C PRO A 454 -19.06 -22.02 -5.78
N THR A 455 -19.73 -21.15 -6.55
CA THR A 455 -20.98 -20.48 -6.14
C THR A 455 -22.07 -21.47 -5.71
N PRO A 456 -22.71 -21.31 -4.54
CA PRO A 456 -23.78 -22.21 -4.08
C PRO A 456 -25.06 -22.21 -4.94
N THR A 457 -25.19 -21.32 -5.94
CA THR A 457 -26.33 -21.30 -6.89
C THR A 457 -26.04 -20.40 -8.11
N PRO A 458 -26.53 -20.70 -9.33
CA PRO A 458 -26.24 -19.89 -10.52
C PRO A 458 -27.08 -18.61 -10.54
N THR A 459 -26.47 -17.47 -10.21
CA THR A 459 -27.04 -16.13 -10.47
C THR A 459 -26.57 -15.63 -11.83
N GLY A 460 -27.20 -16.12 -12.90
CA GLY A 460 -26.97 -15.66 -14.26
C GLY A 460 -28.27 -15.54 -15.03
N SER A 461 -29.00 -14.43 -14.85
CA SER A 461 -30.10 -14.05 -15.73
C SER A 461 -29.53 -13.56 -17.06
N GLY A 462 -29.33 -14.48 -18.01
CA GLY A 462 -28.95 -14.20 -19.39
C GLY A 462 -29.70 -15.09 -20.39
N PRO A 463 -29.76 -14.72 -21.69
CA PRO A 463 -30.66 -15.31 -22.69
C PRO A 463 -30.43 -16.81 -23.01
N LEU A 464 -29.38 -17.41 -22.47
CA LEU A 464 -29.06 -18.83 -22.61
C LEU A 464 -30.00 -19.75 -21.79
N LEU A 465 -30.66 -19.22 -20.74
CA LEU A 465 -31.59 -19.99 -19.89
C LEU A 465 -32.90 -20.35 -20.58
N GLN A 466 -33.36 -19.65 -21.63
CA GLN A 466 -34.58 -20.03 -22.37
C GLN A 466 -34.41 -21.32 -23.20
N ILE A 467 -33.18 -21.70 -23.51
CA ILE A 467 -32.90 -22.94 -24.26
C ILE A 467 -32.67 -24.12 -23.29
N ILE A 468 -32.20 -23.85 -22.07
CA ILE A 468 -31.90 -24.88 -21.07
C ILE A 468 -33.11 -25.16 -20.15
N THR A 469 -33.97 -24.18 -19.85
CA THR A 469 -35.23 -24.38 -19.10
C THR A 469 -36.28 -25.20 -19.84
N GLY A 470 -36.08 -25.49 -21.13
CA GLY A 470 -36.88 -26.48 -21.85
C GLY A 470 -36.58 -27.94 -21.47
N ALA A 471 -35.57 -28.21 -20.63
CA ALA A 471 -35.05 -29.57 -20.41
C ALA A 471 -34.81 -30.00 -18.95
N THR A 472 -35.21 -29.22 -17.93
CA THR A 472 -35.10 -29.67 -16.51
C THR A 472 -36.49 -29.97 -15.94
N PRO A 473 -36.77 -31.18 -15.44
CA PRO A 473 -38.07 -31.48 -14.84
C PRO A 473 -38.29 -30.65 -13.56
N PRO A 474 -39.52 -30.19 -13.28
CA PRO A 474 -39.85 -29.54 -12.01
C PRO A 474 -39.74 -30.54 -10.85
N ALA A 475 -39.44 -30.02 -9.65
CA ALA A 475 -39.34 -30.78 -8.40
C ALA A 475 -40.60 -31.64 -8.14
N THR A 476 -40.39 -32.87 -7.67
CA THR A 476 -41.45 -33.88 -7.54
C THR A 476 -42.38 -33.66 -6.34
N ILE A 477 -41.93 -32.95 -5.30
CA ILE A 477 -42.73 -32.53 -4.15
C ILE A 477 -42.40 -31.07 -3.87
N ALA A 478 -43.39 -30.19 -4.02
CA ALA A 478 -43.21 -28.78 -3.70
C ALA A 478 -43.49 -28.55 -2.18
N PRO A 479 -42.80 -27.59 -1.52
CA PRO A 479 -42.94 -27.35 -0.07
C PRO A 479 -44.39 -27.09 0.37
N ASP A 480 -45.21 -26.51 -0.50
CA ASP A 480 -46.64 -26.28 -0.29
C ASP A 480 -47.46 -27.57 -0.10
N GLN A 481 -47.01 -28.71 -0.62
CA GLN A 481 -47.62 -30.02 -0.38
C GLN A 481 -47.33 -30.58 1.01
N VAL A 482 -46.20 -30.21 1.62
CA VAL A 482 -45.81 -30.61 2.99
C VAL A 482 -46.51 -29.72 4.03
N VAL A 483 -46.64 -28.43 3.74
CA VAL A 483 -47.40 -27.47 4.57
C VAL A 483 -48.88 -27.86 4.68
N GLN A 484 -49.47 -28.48 3.64
CA GLN A 484 -50.82 -29.06 3.72
C GLN A 484 -50.94 -30.23 4.72
N GLY A 485 -49.82 -30.84 5.12
CA GLY A 485 -49.73 -31.87 6.16
C GLY A 485 -49.70 -31.33 7.60
N GLY A 486 -49.73 -30.00 7.78
CA GLY A 486 -49.78 -29.37 9.11
C GLY A 486 -48.43 -29.24 9.82
N LYS A 487 -47.31 -29.38 9.11
CA LYS A 487 -45.95 -29.20 9.64
C LYS A 487 -45.46 -27.76 9.45
N GLU A 488 -44.66 -27.27 10.39
CA GLU A 488 -44.03 -25.94 10.35
C GLU A 488 -42.65 -26.02 9.67
N GLN A 489 -42.35 -25.07 8.80
CA GLN A 489 -41.05 -25.01 8.11
C GLN A 489 -40.01 -24.30 8.98
N VAL A 490 -38.83 -24.90 9.11
CA VAL A 490 -37.66 -24.31 9.77
C VAL A 490 -36.42 -24.36 8.86
N GLY A 491 -35.43 -23.51 9.13
CA GLY A 491 -34.19 -23.45 8.34
C GLY A 491 -33.17 -24.52 8.73
N TRP A 492 -32.11 -24.69 7.94
CA TRP A 492 -31.04 -25.67 8.19
C TRP A 492 -30.40 -25.56 9.58
N ASN A 493 -30.33 -24.36 10.16
CA ASN A 493 -29.76 -24.11 11.48
C ASN A 493 -30.58 -24.72 12.63
N ASN A 494 -31.83 -25.10 12.35
CA ASN A 494 -32.69 -25.86 13.24
C ASN A 494 -32.52 -27.38 13.08
N VAL A 495 -31.69 -27.85 12.15
CA VAL A 495 -31.39 -29.28 11.99
C VAL A 495 -30.11 -29.60 12.77
N ARG A 496 -30.25 -30.44 13.79
CA ARG A 496 -29.12 -30.93 14.57
C ARG A 496 -28.58 -32.21 13.94
N VAL A 497 -27.33 -32.15 13.50
CA VAL A 497 -26.63 -33.27 12.85
C VAL A 497 -25.73 -33.97 13.85
N ASN A 498 -25.98 -35.25 14.11
CA ASN A 498 -25.13 -36.08 14.95
C ASN A 498 -24.35 -37.07 14.07
N TYR A 499 -23.03 -36.95 14.03
CA TYR A 499 -22.18 -37.82 13.21
C TYR A 499 -21.97 -39.18 13.86
N ILE A 500 -22.25 -40.24 13.11
CA ILE A 500 -21.98 -41.63 13.49
C ILE A 500 -20.62 -42.05 12.92
N GLU A 501 -20.46 -41.89 11.60
CA GLU A 501 -19.24 -42.23 10.88
C GLU A 501 -19.04 -41.26 9.71
N GLN A 502 -17.79 -40.96 9.38
CA GLN A 502 -17.41 -39.97 8.39
C GLN A 502 -16.60 -40.63 7.28
N PHE A 503 -16.93 -40.35 6.02
CA PHE A 503 -16.23 -40.90 4.85
C PHE A 503 -15.76 -39.78 3.91
N PRO A 504 -14.72 -39.01 4.30
CA PRO A 504 -14.22 -37.90 3.50
C PRO A 504 -13.84 -38.29 2.06
N ASP A 505 -13.22 -39.47 1.88
CA ASP A 505 -12.83 -40.00 0.56
C ASP A 505 -14.02 -40.24 -0.38
N ARG A 506 -15.25 -40.34 0.16
CA ARG A 506 -16.50 -40.54 -0.59
C ARG A 506 -17.37 -39.28 -0.62
N GLY A 507 -17.00 -38.22 0.10
CA GLY A 507 -17.80 -37.00 0.21
C GLY A 507 -19.12 -37.16 0.97
N VAL A 508 -19.24 -38.16 1.87
CA VAL A 508 -20.47 -38.45 2.61
C VAL A 508 -20.21 -38.72 4.10
N ALA A 509 -21.23 -38.52 4.92
CA ALA A 509 -21.26 -38.91 6.32
C ALA A 509 -22.52 -39.73 6.65
N GLN A 510 -22.37 -40.63 7.62
CA GLN A 510 -23.49 -41.31 8.26
C GLN A 510 -23.91 -40.52 9.48
N VAL A 511 -25.16 -40.06 9.49
CA VAL A 511 -25.68 -39.12 10.49
C VAL A 511 -27.03 -39.58 11.02
N THR A 512 -27.30 -39.25 12.28
CA THR A 512 -28.67 -39.16 12.80
C THR A 512 -29.07 -37.69 12.87
N LEU A 513 -30.32 -37.39 12.55
CA LEU A 513 -30.82 -36.02 12.43
C LEU A 513 -31.96 -35.78 13.42
N ASP A 514 -31.94 -34.61 14.06
CA ASP A 514 -33.07 -34.05 14.78
C ASP A 514 -33.46 -32.70 14.15
N ILE A 515 -34.73 -32.33 14.24
CA ILE A 515 -35.23 -31.03 13.81
C ILE A 515 -35.84 -30.29 15.01
N CYS A 516 -35.43 -29.04 15.21
CA CYS A 516 -35.70 -28.27 16.42
C CYS A 516 -36.63 -27.08 16.14
N SER A 517 -37.45 -26.71 17.11
CA SER A 517 -38.37 -25.57 16.99
C SER A 517 -37.62 -24.23 16.96
N ASP A 518 -36.41 -24.17 17.51
CA ASP A 518 -35.53 -23.01 17.48
C ASP A 518 -34.05 -23.38 17.20
N SER A 519 -33.24 -22.35 16.91
CA SER A 519 -31.82 -22.49 16.60
C SER A 519 -30.92 -22.73 17.80
N THR A 520 -31.46 -22.71 19.03
CA THR A 520 -30.70 -23.10 20.23
C THR A 520 -30.59 -24.61 20.38
N GLN A 521 -31.35 -25.37 19.56
CA GLN A 521 -31.31 -26.83 19.44
C GLN A 521 -31.57 -27.59 20.76
N ILE A 522 -32.40 -27.00 21.62
CA ILE A 522 -32.78 -27.55 22.93
C ILE A 522 -34.03 -28.42 22.81
N ASP A 523 -35.04 -27.97 22.06
CA ASP A 523 -36.33 -28.65 21.86
C ASP A 523 -36.42 -29.22 20.44
N CYS A 524 -36.13 -30.51 20.29
CA CYS A 524 -36.01 -31.18 19.00
C CYS A 524 -36.78 -32.49 18.94
N GLU A 525 -37.26 -32.82 17.75
CA GLU A 525 -37.90 -34.08 17.42
C GLU A 525 -37.05 -34.88 16.42
N PRO A 526 -37.06 -36.22 16.49
CA PRO A 526 -36.27 -37.05 15.58
C PRO A 526 -36.77 -36.92 14.15
N VAL A 527 -35.84 -36.88 13.20
CA VAL A 527 -36.18 -36.91 11.77
C VAL A 527 -36.72 -38.28 11.39
N THR A 528 -37.96 -38.30 10.91
CA THR A 528 -38.68 -39.51 10.54
C THR A 528 -38.57 -39.84 9.06
N ARG A 529 -38.28 -38.84 8.21
CA ARG A 529 -38.22 -39.00 6.75
C ARG A 529 -37.25 -38.00 6.14
N VAL A 530 -36.47 -38.44 5.15
CA VAL A 530 -35.61 -37.60 4.32
C VAL A 530 -35.91 -37.91 2.85
N PHE A 531 -36.31 -36.91 2.08
CA PHE A 531 -36.65 -37.06 0.67
C PHE A 531 -35.70 -36.22 -0.19
N ASP A 532 -35.12 -36.83 -1.21
CA ASP A 532 -34.20 -36.16 -2.13
C ASP A 532 -34.96 -35.69 -3.38
N ASN A 533 -35.16 -34.37 -3.47
CA ASN A 533 -35.84 -33.71 -4.57
C ASN A 533 -35.08 -33.80 -5.90
N SER A 534 -33.77 -34.01 -5.87
CA SER A 534 -32.96 -34.14 -7.10
C SER A 534 -33.17 -35.49 -7.77
N THR A 535 -33.37 -36.55 -6.98
CA THR A 535 -33.60 -37.91 -7.47
C THR A 535 -35.08 -38.28 -7.49
N GLY A 536 -35.93 -37.56 -6.75
CA GLY A 536 -37.35 -37.84 -6.61
C GLY A 536 -37.66 -39.06 -5.75
N PHE A 537 -36.69 -39.54 -4.96
CA PHE A 537 -36.80 -40.72 -4.12
C PHE A 537 -36.56 -40.38 -2.64
N GLU A 538 -37.13 -41.21 -1.77
CA GLU A 538 -36.84 -41.15 -0.34
C GLU A 538 -35.46 -41.73 -0.06
N VAL A 539 -34.67 -41.02 0.76
CA VAL A 539 -33.37 -41.50 1.23
C VAL A 539 -33.64 -42.56 2.29
N ALA A 540 -33.49 -43.83 1.92
CA ALA A 540 -33.72 -44.94 2.83
C ALA A 540 -32.71 -44.91 3.99
N PRO A 541 -33.15 -45.08 5.25
CA PRO A 541 -32.22 -45.18 6.36
C PRO A 541 -31.37 -46.45 6.22
N ILE A 542 -30.06 -46.30 6.41
CA ILE A 542 -29.09 -47.40 6.31
C ILE A 542 -28.98 -48.20 7.63
N GLY A 543 -29.57 -47.68 8.71
CA GLY A 543 -29.57 -48.31 10.02
C GLY A 543 -30.35 -47.48 11.05
N VAL A 544 -30.31 -47.91 12.30
CA VAL A 544 -30.90 -47.20 13.45
C VAL A 544 -29.89 -47.16 14.59
N ALA A 545 -29.69 -45.99 15.20
CA ALA A 545 -28.88 -45.81 16.40
C ALA A 545 -29.66 -44.98 17.43
N ASN A 546 -29.76 -45.48 18.67
CA ASN A 546 -30.47 -44.82 19.78
C ASN A 546 -31.90 -44.36 19.39
N ASP A 547 -32.67 -45.23 18.73
CA ASP A 547 -34.02 -44.94 18.21
C ASP A 547 -34.10 -43.84 17.13
N HIS A 548 -32.97 -43.43 16.54
CA HIS A 548 -32.90 -42.50 15.40
C HIS A 548 -32.48 -43.23 14.12
N ASN A 549 -33.10 -42.86 13.00
CA ASN A 549 -32.71 -43.32 11.68
C ASN A 549 -31.32 -42.78 11.31
N ILE A 550 -30.45 -43.66 10.81
CA ILE A 550 -29.14 -43.29 10.26
C ILE A 550 -29.29 -43.09 8.76
N TYR A 551 -28.86 -41.93 8.27
CA TYR A 551 -28.84 -41.61 6.84
C TYR A 551 -27.38 -41.42 6.39
N GLU A 552 -27.05 -41.90 5.19
CA GLU A 552 -25.78 -41.53 4.51
C GLU A 552 -26.07 -40.34 3.60
N LEU A 553 -25.52 -39.17 3.95
CA LEU A 553 -25.77 -37.89 3.27
C LEU A 553 -24.44 -37.24 2.85
N PRO A 554 -24.43 -36.49 1.73
CA PRO A 554 -23.24 -35.76 1.29
C PRO A 554 -22.88 -34.62 2.25
N TYR A 555 -21.58 -34.29 2.33
CA TYR A 555 -21.10 -33.10 3.03
C TYR A 555 -21.56 -31.80 2.34
N GLY A 556 -21.53 -30.71 3.09
CA GLY A 556 -21.87 -29.36 2.64
C GLY A 556 -23.34 -29.00 2.80
N TYR A 557 -23.72 -27.87 2.20
CA TYR A 557 -25.09 -27.38 2.18
C TYR A 557 -25.89 -28.08 1.09
N SER A 558 -27.06 -28.63 1.43
CA SER A 558 -27.98 -29.21 0.45
C SER A 558 -29.35 -28.58 0.58
N GLN A 559 -29.86 -28.01 -0.52
CA GLN A 559 -31.26 -27.55 -0.67
C GLN A 559 -32.15 -28.58 -1.36
N ASN A 560 -31.58 -29.72 -1.74
CA ASN A 560 -32.30 -30.77 -2.45
C ASN A 560 -32.93 -31.79 -1.49
N LEU A 561 -32.74 -31.64 -0.17
CA LEU A 561 -33.26 -32.56 0.83
C LEU A 561 -34.45 -31.94 1.56
N LEU A 562 -35.57 -32.67 1.55
CA LEU A 562 -36.72 -32.40 2.40
C LEU A 562 -36.61 -33.31 3.64
N ILE A 563 -36.35 -32.71 4.79
CA ILE A 563 -36.15 -33.37 6.07
C ILE A 563 -37.40 -33.15 6.91
N GLU A 564 -38.04 -34.23 7.38
CA GLU A 564 -39.30 -34.15 8.10
C GLU A 564 -39.22 -34.82 9.47
N GLY A 565 -39.60 -34.06 10.50
CA GLY A 565 -39.95 -34.58 11.83
C GLY A 565 -41.45 -34.85 11.95
N ALA A 566 -41.94 -34.98 13.19
CA ALA A 566 -43.35 -35.18 13.48
C ALA A 566 -44.20 -33.91 13.25
N THR A 567 -43.67 -32.75 13.61
CA THR A 567 -44.35 -31.43 13.56
C THR A 567 -43.60 -30.41 12.70
N LEU A 568 -42.34 -30.64 12.39
CA LEU A 568 -41.47 -29.72 11.66
C LEU A 568 -40.98 -30.33 10.36
N PHE A 569 -40.60 -29.48 9.41
CA PHE A 569 -39.82 -29.88 8.26
C PHE A 569 -38.81 -28.79 7.86
N SER A 570 -37.73 -29.21 7.20
CA SER A 570 -36.73 -28.32 6.64
C SER A 570 -36.47 -28.72 5.19
N THR A 571 -36.22 -27.72 4.35
CA THR A 571 -35.91 -27.90 2.92
C THR A 571 -34.40 -27.85 2.66
N ASP A 572 -33.61 -27.73 3.71
CA ASP A 572 -32.17 -27.58 3.62
C ASP A 572 -31.44 -28.16 4.84
N VAL A 573 -30.18 -28.54 4.65
CA VAL A 573 -29.32 -29.07 5.71
C VAL A 573 -27.87 -28.75 5.44
N TRP A 574 -27.08 -28.63 6.50
CA TRP A 574 -25.64 -28.46 6.43
C TRP A 574 -24.93 -29.61 7.13
N LEU A 575 -24.02 -30.28 6.42
CA LEU A 575 -23.10 -31.27 6.99
C LEU A 575 -21.65 -30.75 6.92
N ASN A 576 -20.97 -30.68 8.06
CA ASN A 576 -19.58 -30.30 8.18
C ASN A 576 -18.67 -31.33 7.52
N ASP A 577 -17.83 -30.88 6.59
CA ASP A 577 -16.74 -31.65 6.03
C ASP A 577 -15.50 -31.54 6.94
N PRO A 578 -14.98 -32.64 7.50
CA PRO A 578 -13.82 -32.61 8.39
C PRO A 578 -12.50 -32.30 7.66
N THR A 579 -12.48 -32.25 6.32
CA THR A 579 -11.28 -31.85 5.55
C THR A 579 -11.11 -30.33 5.47
N LEU A 580 -12.13 -29.57 5.88
CA LEU A 580 -12.15 -28.11 5.86
C LEU A 580 -11.82 -27.47 7.23
N SER A 581 -11.47 -28.28 8.24
CA SER A 581 -11.12 -27.84 9.61
C SER A 581 -9.63 -27.86 9.89
#